data_AF-D0KU52-F1
#
_entry.id   AF-D0KU52-F1
#
_cell.length_a   1.000
_cell.length_b   1.000
_cell.length_c   1.000
_cell.angle_alpha   90.00
_cell.angle_beta   90.00
_cell.angle_gamma   90.00
#
_symmetry.space_group_name_H-M   'P 1'
#
loop_
_entity.id
_entity.type
_entity.pdbx_description
1 polymer ?
#
loop_
_entity_poly.entity_id
_entity_poly.type
_entity_poly.pdbx_seq_one_letter_code
_entity_poly.pdbx_strand_id
1 'polypeptide(L)'
;MTLSLRVDTSHKYSFNADVRYIFKVLLVPEKLGSATGFHYIVALDTSGSMTGYKIELAKQGAIELFKRIPNGNKVSFITFSSNVNVIKEFVDPLDLTNEILQITAGGQTALYTAILTANSLAKKYQMPTYLLLLTDGNPTDETNIGNYLKLPYYEKIQVYSFGIGDDYNEQLLQSVSDKTGGVMYHISDANEIPQKLPQKAVTQIAAKNVTVDITAEGNVKLLNYVTTPVKVNGIENVIKIFGETILPANYEGNFLTVKVNYEDPVTNKPESLLQVIQVRKAQDQNTFVSGINNDVINEYRYYELLDKYAKQVQAEQLVEATKTLNQLNEIAQQTRRIDFMETTRRLSEGLETTKRIGTVEQTKRLSKEVTSEVTRKLRE
;
A
#
# COMPACT_ATOMS: atom_id res chain seq x y z
N MET A 1 0.99 21.78 -14.58
CA MET A 1 1.04 20.95 -13.37
C MET A 1 -0.08 19.95 -13.43
N THR A 2 0.26 18.67 -13.50
CA THR A 2 -0.66 17.53 -13.52
C THR A 2 -1.09 17.09 -12.13
N LEU A 3 -0.42 17.59 -11.08
CA LEU A 3 -0.64 17.24 -9.69
C LEU A 3 -0.80 18.50 -8.83
N SER A 4 -1.73 18.47 -7.88
CA SER A 4 -1.86 19.50 -6.84
C SER A 4 -1.54 18.93 -5.45
N LEU A 5 -1.02 19.80 -4.57
CA LEU A 5 -0.66 19.50 -3.19
C LEU A 5 -1.60 20.27 -2.25
N ARG A 6 -2.17 19.56 -1.29
CA ARG A 6 -2.89 20.14 -0.15
C ARG A 6 -2.44 19.49 1.13
N VAL A 7 -2.26 20.29 2.18
CA VAL A 7 -1.97 19.80 3.53
C VAL A 7 -3.05 20.31 4.48
N ASP A 8 -3.78 19.37 5.08
CA ASP A 8 -4.74 19.64 6.14
C ASP A 8 -4.10 19.31 7.50
N THR A 9 -4.39 20.11 8.52
CA THR A 9 -3.79 19.96 9.86
C THR A 9 -4.83 20.00 10.97
N SER A 10 -4.54 19.36 12.09
CA SER A 10 -5.48 19.26 13.22
C SER A 10 -5.60 20.54 14.03
N HIS A 11 -4.56 21.38 14.06
CA HIS A 11 -4.56 22.64 14.81
C HIS A 11 -4.04 23.78 13.94
N LYS A 12 -4.71 24.93 14.01
CA LYS A 12 -4.22 26.19 13.43
C LYS A 12 -3.33 26.98 14.41
N TYR A 13 -3.51 26.77 15.71
CA TYR A 13 -2.86 27.54 16.76
C TYR A 13 -2.14 26.65 17.77
N SER A 14 -1.07 27.15 18.37
CA SER A 14 -0.50 26.63 19.62
C SER A 14 -1.15 27.32 20.83
N PHE A 15 -1.04 26.73 22.01
CA PHE A 15 -1.52 27.36 23.25
C PHE A 15 -0.53 27.17 24.40
N ASN A 16 -0.97 26.73 25.58
CA ASN A 16 -0.15 26.68 26.80
C ASN A 16 0.41 25.29 27.13
N ALA A 17 0.13 24.27 26.31
CA ALA A 17 0.62 22.92 26.48
C ALA A 17 1.00 22.30 25.13
N ASP A 18 1.84 21.28 25.16
CA ASP A 18 2.18 20.47 24.00
C ASP A 18 0.94 19.69 23.56
N VAL A 19 0.71 19.62 22.25
CA VAL A 19 -0.46 18.92 21.69
C VAL A 19 -0.07 17.95 20.58
N ARG A 20 -0.81 16.84 20.50
CA ARG A 20 -0.70 15.88 19.39
C ARG A 20 -1.16 16.57 18.11
N TYR A 21 -0.21 16.85 17.22
CA TYR A 21 -0.46 17.51 15.95
C TYR A 21 -0.55 16.47 14.86
N ILE A 22 -1.68 16.44 14.16
CA ILE A 22 -1.98 15.49 13.10
C ILE A 22 -2.02 16.28 11.79
N PHE A 23 -1.46 15.70 10.73
CA PHE A 23 -1.54 16.26 9.40
C PHE A 23 -1.91 15.19 8.37
N LYS A 24 -2.53 15.65 7.29
CA LYS A 24 -2.88 14.86 6.12
C LYS A 24 -2.37 15.60 4.89
N VAL A 25 -1.41 15.01 4.19
CA VAL A 25 -0.96 15.46 2.87
C VAL A 25 -1.82 14.77 1.81
N LEU A 26 -2.36 15.55 0.90
CA LEU A 26 -3.19 15.13 -0.22
C LEU A 26 -2.46 15.50 -1.51
N LEU A 27 -2.20 14.50 -2.34
CA LEU A 27 -1.75 14.66 -3.72
C LEU A 27 -2.91 14.35 -4.63
N VAL A 28 -3.42 15.34 -5.35
CA VAL A 28 -4.63 15.21 -6.17
C VAL A 28 -4.23 15.27 -7.65
N PRO A 29 -4.54 14.23 -8.44
CA PRO A 29 -4.44 14.27 -9.90
C PRO A 29 -5.34 15.35 -10.49
N GLU A 30 -4.77 16.31 -11.20
CA GLU A 30 -5.50 17.35 -11.94
C GLU A 30 -5.60 17.00 -13.43
N LYS A 31 -4.58 16.34 -13.96
CA LYS A 31 -4.53 15.88 -15.36
C LYS A 31 -3.72 14.60 -15.47
N LEU A 32 -4.22 13.67 -16.28
CA LEU A 32 -3.56 12.40 -16.54
C LEU A 32 -2.79 12.44 -17.87
N GLY A 33 -1.61 11.81 -17.86
CA GLY A 33 -0.79 11.47 -19.02
C GLY A 33 -0.55 9.96 -19.10
N SER A 34 0.08 9.50 -20.18
CA SER A 34 0.38 8.07 -20.37
C SER A 34 1.43 7.59 -19.37
N ALA A 35 1.17 6.46 -18.73
CA ALA A 35 2.13 5.82 -17.83
C ALA A 35 3.22 5.11 -18.62
N THR A 36 4.41 5.72 -18.69
CA THR A 36 5.57 5.20 -19.44
C THR A 36 6.86 5.29 -18.62
N GLY A 37 7.85 4.47 -18.99
CA GLY A 37 9.14 4.40 -18.32
C GLY A 37 9.08 3.79 -16.92
N PHE A 38 8.19 2.81 -16.72
CA PHE A 38 8.17 1.90 -15.58
C PHE A 38 8.74 0.54 -15.96
N HIS A 39 9.24 -0.20 -14.98
CA HIS A 39 9.63 -1.59 -15.10
C HIS A 39 8.65 -2.46 -14.31
N TYR A 40 7.86 -3.28 -15.00
CA TYR A 40 6.98 -4.25 -14.37
C TYR A 40 7.71 -5.57 -14.24
N ILE A 41 7.85 -6.06 -13.02
CA ILE A 41 8.35 -7.41 -12.74
C ILE A 41 7.17 -8.22 -12.26
N VAL A 42 6.77 -9.24 -13.02
CA VAL A 42 5.75 -10.19 -12.58
C VAL A 42 6.46 -11.42 -12.04
N ALA A 43 6.24 -11.73 -10.76
CA ALA A 43 6.77 -12.91 -10.09
C ALA A 43 5.61 -13.86 -9.78
N LEU A 44 5.54 -14.96 -10.51
CA LEU A 44 4.47 -15.96 -10.40
C LEU A 44 4.96 -17.19 -9.64
N ASP A 45 4.28 -17.52 -8.54
CA ASP A 45 4.47 -18.78 -7.84
C ASP A 45 4.01 -19.95 -8.71
N THR A 46 4.89 -20.94 -8.87
CA THR A 46 4.66 -22.18 -9.59
C THR A 46 4.96 -23.38 -8.71
N SER A 47 4.80 -23.24 -7.38
CA SER A 47 4.96 -24.32 -6.41
C SER A 47 3.85 -25.37 -6.50
N GLY A 48 4.01 -26.48 -5.79
CA GLY A 48 3.05 -27.59 -5.84
C GLY A 48 1.62 -27.20 -5.44
N SER A 49 1.44 -26.23 -4.55
CA SER A 49 0.11 -25.76 -4.11
C SER A 49 -0.68 -25.11 -5.26
N MET A 50 0.00 -24.50 -6.23
CA MET A 50 -0.62 -23.85 -7.39
C MET A 50 -1.18 -24.85 -8.42
N THR A 51 -0.92 -26.16 -8.27
CA THR A 51 -1.37 -27.19 -9.22
C THR A 51 -2.88 -27.18 -9.45
N GLY A 52 -3.30 -27.46 -10.68
CA GLY A 52 -4.70 -27.52 -11.07
C GLY A 52 -5.23 -26.16 -11.52
N TYR A 53 -6.42 -25.78 -11.06
CA TYR A 53 -7.11 -24.59 -11.57
C TYR A 53 -6.43 -23.26 -11.18
N LYS A 54 -5.70 -23.20 -10.05
CA LYS A 54 -5.04 -21.98 -9.57
C LYS A 54 -3.96 -21.48 -10.54
N ILE A 55 -3.06 -22.37 -10.99
CA ILE A 55 -2.03 -22.00 -11.96
C ILE A 55 -2.62 -21.58 -13.30
N GLU A 56 -3.69 -22.24 -13.77
CA GLU A 56 -4.34 -21.87 -15.04
C GLU A 56 -4.97 -20.47 -14.99
N LEU A 57 -5.63 -20.12 -13.88
CA LEU A 57 -6.18 -18.78 -13.68
C LEU A 57 -5.08 -17.72 -13.48
N ALA A 58 -3.98 -18.08 -12.81
CA ALA A 58 -2.84 -17.19 -12.65
C ALA A 58 -2.12 -16.91 -13.98
N LYS A 59 -1.98 -17.94 -14.84
CA LYS A 59 -1.51 -17.79 -16.23
C LYS A 59 -2.41 -16.85 -17.03
N GLN A 60 -3.74 -17.05 -16.98
CA GLN A 60 -4.70 -16.17 -17.66
C GLN A 60 -4.57 -14.72 -17.20
N GLY A 61 -4.50 -14.48 -15.88
CA GLY A 61 -4.29 -13.14 -15.35
C GLY A 61 -2.96 -12.52 -15.77
N ALA A 62 -1.88 -13.30 -15.80
CA ALA A 62 -0.57 -12.82 -16.27
C ALA A 62 -0.61 -12.43 -17.75
N ILE A 63 -1.23 -13.24 -18.60
CA ILE A 63 -1.41 -12.95 -20.03
C ILE A 63 -2.16 -11.63 -20.22
N GLU A 64 -3.30 -11.46 -19.54
CA GLU A 64 -4.10 -10.25 -19.64
C GLU A 64 -3.38 -9.02 -19.07
N LEU A 65 -2.59 -9.19 -18.02
CA LEU A 65 -1.74 -8.13 -17.49
C LEU A 65 -0.71 -7.68 -18.52
N PHE A 66 0.08 -8.59 -19.12
CA PHE A 66 1.10 -8.22 -20.11
C PHE A 66 0.52 -7.51 -21.32
N LYS A 67 -0.69 -7.90 -21.76
CA LYS A 67 -1.41 -7.22 -22.85
C LYS A 67 -1.87 -5.80 -22.48
N ARG A 68 -2.12 -5.52 -21.20
CA ARG A 68 -2.58 -4.20 -20.72
C ARG A 68 -1.45 -3.23 -20.40
N ILE A 69 -0.24 -3.72 -20.13
CA ILE A 69 0.91 -2.84 -19.84
C ILE A 69 1.18 -1.96 -21.07
N PRO A 70 1.15 -0.62 -20.94
CA PRO A 70 1.34 0.27 -22.08
C PRO A 70 2.74 0.17 -22.68
N ASN A 71 2.83 0.36 -23.99
CA ASN A 71 4.12 0.57 -24.69
C ASN A 71 4.90 1.74 -24.06
N GLY A 72 6.23 1.65 -24.10
CA GLY A 72 7.13 2.60 -23.44
C GLY A 72 7.46 2.24 -21.98
N ASN A 73 6.89 1.14 -21.48
CA ASN A 73 7.35 0.47 -20.25
C ASN A 73 8.28 -0.70 -20.58
N LYS A 74 8.86 -1.31 -19.56
CA LYS A 74 9.63 -2.56 -19.67
C LYS A 74 9.03 -3.63 -18.78
N VAL A 75 9.17 -4.88 -19.19
CA VAL A 75 8.64 -6.02 -18.45
C VAL A 75 9.71 -7.08 -18.21
N SER A 76 9.72 -7.65 -17.02
CA SER A 76 10.40 -8.91 -16.71
C SER A 76 9.38 -9.89 -16.17
N PHE A 77 9.54 -11.16 -16.52
CA PHE A 77 8.68 -12.23 -16.04
C PHE A 77 9.53 -13.29 -15.35
N ILE A 78 9.18 -13.57 -14.11
CA ILE A 78 9.85 -14.52 -13.23
C ILE A 78 8.83 -15.57 -12.80
N THR A 79 9.22 -16.84 -12.85
CA THR A 79 8.51 -17.91 -12.16
C THR A 79 9.36 -18.41 -11.00
N PHE A 80 8.73 -18.85 -9.92
CA PHE A 80 9.46 -19.42 -8.80
C PHE A 80 8.73 -20.61 -8.19
N SER A 81 9.50 -21.66 -7.91
CA SER A 81 9.09 -22.77 -7.05
C SER A 81 10.28 -23.15 -6.16
N SER A 82 10.89 -24.33 -6.31
CA SER A 82 12.15 -24.66 -5.64
C SER A 82 13.32 -23.80 -6.13
N ASN A 83 13.24 -23.31 -7.37
CA ASN A 83 14.20 -22.41 -7.99
C ASN A 83 13.48 -21.22 -8.61
N VAL A 84 14.21 -20.13 -8.83
CA VAL A 84 13.71 -18.92 -9.50
C VAL A 84 14.20 -18.91 -10.95
N ASN A 85 13.28 -18.76 -11.91
CA ASN A 85 13.58 -18.69 -13.34
C ASN A 85 13.16 -17.35 -13.90
N VAL A 86 14.07 -16.65 -14.57
CA VAL A 86 13.77 -15.41 -15.32
C VAL A 86 13.39 -15.81 -16.75
N ILE A 87 12.10 -15.85 -17.05
CA ILE A 87 11.55 -16.25 -18.35
C ILE A 87 11.77 -15.16 -19.39
N LYS A 88 11.57 -13.90 -18.99
CA LYS A 88 11.87 -12.70 -19.79
C LYS A 88 12.51 -11.66 -18.90
N GLU A 89 13.49 -10.96 -19.45
CA GLU A 89 14.21 -9.91 -18.75
C GLU A 89 14.18 -8.61 -19.56
N PHE A 90 13.55 -7.58 -18.98
CA PHE A 90 13.61 -6.20 -19.46
C PHE A 90 13.31 -6.01 -20.94
N VAL A 91 12.21 -6.62 -21.39
CA VAL A 91 11.72 -6.52 -22.76
C VAL A 91 10.61 -5.48 -22.86
N ASP A 92 10.31 -4.99 -24.06
CA ASP A 92 9.09 -4.20 -24.27
C ASP A 92 7.84 -5.08 -24.01
N PRO A 93 6.68 -4.51 -23.65
CA PRO A 93 5.46 -5.28 -23.49
C PRO A 93 5.14 -6.04 -24.77
N LEU A 94 5.14 -7.37 -24.69
CA LEU A 94 4.80 -8.25 -25.80
C LEU A 94 3.83 -9.32 -25.34
N ASP A 95 3.21 -10.00 -26.30
CA ASP A 95 2.38 -11.16 -26.00
C ASP A 95 3.26 -12.33 -25.55
N LEU A 96 3.21 -12.63 -24.25
CA LEU A 96 3.93 -13.74 -23.61
C LEU A 96 3.07 -15.00 -23.48
N THR A 97 1.96 -15.08 -24.21
CA THR A 97 1.00 -16.21 -24.11
C THR A 97 1.69 -17.57 -24.27
N ASN A 98 2.57 -17.72 -25.26
CA ASN A 98 3.21 -19.01 -25.53
C ASN A 98 4.12 -19.45 -24.38
N GLU A 99 4.94 -18.54 -23.85
CA GLU A 99 5.82 -18.81 -22.72
C GLU A 99 5.02 -19.10 -21.44
N ILE A 100 3.94 -18.37 -21.20
CA ILE A 100 3.11 -18.51 -20.00
C ILE A 100 2.34 -19.84 -20.02
N LEU A 101 1.80 -20.25 -21.17
CA LEU A 101 1.04 -21.51 -21.29
C LEU A 101 1.89 -22.75 -20.97
N GLN A 102 3.20 -22.69 -21.23
CA GLN A 102 4.13 -23.79 -20.96
C GLN A 102 4.50 -23.97 -19.49
N ILE A 103 4.12 -23.03 -18.61
CA ILE A 103 4.43 -23.11 -17.18
C ILE A 103 3.72 -24.29 -16.53
N THR A 104 4.42 -25.01 -15.67
CA THR A 104 3.84 -26.07 -14.85
C THR A 104 4.09 -25.79 -13.38
N ALA A 105 3.13 -26.18 -12.54
CA ALA A 105 3.22 -26.05 -11.10
C ALA A 105 3.89 -27.30 -10.50
N GLY A 106 4.78 -27.11 -9.52
CA GLY A 106 5.49 -28.17 -8.82
C GLY A 106 6.68 -27.67 -8.01
N GLY A 107 7.02 -28.40 -6.96
CA GLY A 107 8.16 -28.08 -6.09
C GLY A 107 7.78 -27.24 -4.87
N GLN A 108 8.80 -26.66 -4.25
CA GLN A 108 8.72 -25.83 -3.04
C GLN A 108 8.41 -24.36 -3.38
N THR A 109 8.55 -23.43 -2.43
CA THR A 109 8.19 -22.01 -2.60
C THR A 109 9.34 -21.10 -2.15
N ALA A 110 10.31 -20.87 -3.04
CA ALA A 110 11.50 -20.04 -2.81
C ALA A 110 11.20 -18.53 -2.95
N LEU A 111 10.28 -18.04 -2.10
CA LEU A 111 9.75 -16.68 -2.16
C LEU A 111 10.82 -15.62 -1.87
N TYR A 112 11.66 -15.86 -0.87
CA TYR A 112 12.70 -14.91 -0.48
C TYR A 112 13.71 -14.73 -1.62
N THR A 113 14.09 -15.84 -2.24
CA THR A 113 14.96 -15.86 -3.42
C THR A 113 14.31 -15.15 -4.62
N ALA A 114 13.00 -15.31 -4.81
CA ALA A 114 12.26 -14.63 -5.88
C ALA A 114 12.26 -13.11 -5.70
N ILE A 115 12.01 -12.62 -4.47
CA ILE A 115 12.06 -11.19 -4.13
C ILE A 115 13.49 -10.64 -4.31
N LEU A 116 14.52 -11.38 -3.89
CA LEU A 116 15.92 -11.01 -4.10
C LEU A 116 16.27 -10.87 -5.60
N THR A 117 15.78 -11.80 -6.41
CA THR A 117 15.99 -11.79 -7.87
C THR A 117 15.30 -10.59 -8.49
N ALA A 118 14.02 -10.37 -8.18
CA ALA A 118 13.26 -9.21 -8.65
C ALA A 118 13.92 -7.89 -8.23
N ASN A 119 14.36 -7.78 -6.98
CA ASN A 119 15.07 -6.62 -6.47
C ASN A 119 16.40 -6.38 -7.21
N SER A 120 17.12 -7.44 -7.54
CA SER A 120 18.38 -7.36 -8.30
C SER A 120 18.15 -6.88 -9.73
N LEU A 121 17.08 -7.34 -10.39
CA LEU A 121 16.67 -6.84 -11.69
C LEU A 121 16.29 -5.35 -11.62
N ALA A 122 15.50 -4.96 -10.62
CA ALA A 122 15.13 -3.56 -10.40
C ALA A 122 16.36 -2.66 -10.26
N LYS A 123 17.35 -3.07 -9.45
CA LYS A 123 18.63 -2.36 -9.29
C LYS A 123 19.48 -2.32 -10.56
N LYS A 124 19.49 -3.41 -11.32
CA LYS A 124 20.26 -3.52 -12.57
C LYS A 124 19.81 -2.48 -13.59
N TYR A 125 18.50 -2.28 -13.72
CA TYR A 125 17.92 -1.39 -14.73
C TYR A 125 17.59 0.02 -14.22
N GLN A 126 17.56 0.23 -12.90
CA GLN A 126 17.39 1.53 -12.26
C GLN A 126 16.10 2.30 -12.65
N MET A 127 15.12 1.60 -13.20
CA MET A 127 13.81 2.17 -13.52
C MET A 127 12.85 2.07 -12.34
N PRO A 128 11.87 2.99 -12.20
CA PRO A 128 10.80 2.85 -11.22
C PRO A 128 10.07 1.52 -11.46
N THR A 129 10.09 0.66 -10.46
CA THR A 129 9.75 -0.76 -10.61
C THR A 129 8.51 -1.13 -9.83
N TYR A 130 7.56 -1.80 -10.48
CA TYR A 130 6.43 -2.46 -9.86
C TYR A 130 6.68 -3.96 -9.83
N LEU A 131 6.85 -4.53 -8.63
CA LEU A 131 6.91 -5.99 -8.46
C LEU A 131 5.50 -6.50 -8.15
N LEU A 132 4.91 -7.23 -9.08
CA LEU A 132 3.63 -7.91 -8.93
C LEU A 132 3.92 -9.37 -8.53
N LEU A 133 3.78 -9.66 -7.25
CA LEU A 133 4.12 -10.94 -6.63
C LEU A 133 2.84 -11.75 -6.40
N LEU A 134 2.70 -12.91 -7.04
CA LEU A 134 1.55 -13.80 -6.86
C LEU A 134 2.00 -15.07 -6.15
N THR A 135 1.32 -15.47 -5.08
CA THR A 135 1.58 -16.72 -4.35
C THR A 135 0.34 -17.21 -3.62
N ASP A 136 0.21 -18.53 -3.47
CA ASP A 136 -0.84 -19.18 -2.68
C ASP A 136 -0.29 -19.91 -1.44
N GLY A 137 1.02 -19.83 -1.21
CA GLY A 137 1.73 -20.68 -0.28
C GLY A 137 2.62 -19.93 0.71
N ASN A 138 3.11 -20.68 1.69
CA ASN A 138 4.13 -20.19 2.61
C ASN A 138 5.52 -20.36 1.99
N PRO A 139 6.44 -19.42 2.24
CA PRO A 139 7.82 -19.60 1.80
C PRO A 139 8.47 -20.80 2.48
N THR A 140 9.31 -21.50 1.73
CA THR A 140 10.05 -22.68 2.22
C THR A 140 11.54 -22.40 2.39
N ASP A 141 12.05 -21.33 1.77
CA ASP A 141 13.46 -20.93 1.83
C ASP A 141 13.77 -20.01 3.02
N GLU A 142 12.86 -19.11 3.37
CA GLU A 142 12.97 -18.24 4.55
C GLU A 142 11.59 -17.88 5.09
N THR A 143 11.35 -18.11 6.39
CA THR A 143 10.05 -17.84 7.05
C THR A 143 10.10 -16.66 8.01
N ASN A 144 11.29 -16.18 8.38
CA ASN A 144 11.47 -15.08 9.30
C ASN A 144 11.21 -13.74 8.62
N ILE A 145 10.09 -13.11 8.95
CA ILE A 145 9.67 -11.78 8.47
C ILE A 145 10.78 -10.71 8.66
N GLY A 146 11.56 -10.81 9.74
CA GLY A 146 12.65 -9.89 10.02
C GLY A 146 13.74 -9.88 8.94
N ASN A 147 13.96 -11.01 8.25
CA ASN A 147 14.93 -11.08 7.16
C ASN A 147 14.40 -10.40 5.90
N TYR A 148 13.11 -10.55 5.60
CA TYR A 148 12.43 -9.80 4.52
C TYR A 148 12.48 -8.29 4.75
N LEU A 149 12.32 -7.83 6.00
CA LEU A 149 12.36 -6.40 6.35
C LEU A 149 13.76 -5.78 6.27
N LYS A 150 14.81 -6.61 6.41
CA LYS A 150 16.22 -6.20 6.31
C LYS A 150 16.76 -6.25 4.88
N LEU A 151 15.99 -6.76 3.92
CA LEU A 151 16.40 -6.78 2.51
C LEU A 151 16.72 -5.35 2.04
N PRO A 152 17.83 -5.16 1.30
CA PRO A 152 18.16 -3.86 0.74
C PRO A 152 17.32 -3.63 -0.52
N TYR A 153 16.03 -3.37 -0.35
CA TYR A 153 15.13 -3.04 -1.45
C TYR A 153 15.66 -1.86 -2.26
N TYR A 154 15.56 -1.96 -3.58
CA TYR A 154 15.82 -0.85 -4.47
C TYR A 154 14.90 0.31 -4.13
N GLU A 155 15.43 1.52 -4.06
CA GLU A 155 14.67 2.66 -3.55
C GLU A 155 13.42 3.03 -4.37
N LYS A 156 13.29 2.55 -5.61
CA LYS A 156 12.13 2.77 -6.47
C LYS A 156 11.37 1.47 -6.79
N ILE A 157 11.54 0.42 -6.00
CA ILE A 157 10.69 -0.79 -6.11
C ILE A 157 9.46 -0.61 -5.21
N GLN A 158 8.28 -0.85 -5.77
CA GLN A 158 7.03 -0.99 -5.01
C GLN A 158 6.51 -2.41 -5.22
N VAL A 159 6.26 -3.13 -4.12
CA VAL A 159 5.80 -4.52 -4.16
C VAL A 159 4.30 -4.59 -3.93
N TYR A 160 3.59 -5.08 -4.94
CA TYR A 160 2.19 -5.44 -4.84
C TYR A 160 2.09 -6.95 -4.74
N SER A 161 1.64 -7.43 -3.59
CA SER A 161 1.55 -8.87 -3.32
C SER A 161 0.11 -9.33 -3.48
N PHE A 162 -0.11 -10.44 -4.17
CA PHE A 162 -1.40 -11.09 -4.35
C PHE A 162 -1.33 -12.47 -3.71
N GLY A 163 -1.92 -12.57 -2.52
CA GLY A 163 -2.08 -13.83 -1.81
C GLY A 163 -3.36 -14.51 -2.24
N ILE A 164 -3.26 -15.75 -2.73
CA ILE A 164 -4.38 -16.54 -3.25
C ILE A 164 -4.81 -17.58 -2.22
N GLY A 165 -6.10 -17.60 -1.88
CA GLY A 165 -6.66 -18.53 -0.89
C GLY A 165 -6.16 -18.28 0.54
N ASP A 166 -6.15 -19.32 1.36
CA ASP A 166 -6.04 -19.17 2.82
C ASP A 166 -4.72 -19.65 3.41
N ASP A 167 -3.84 -20.21 2.59
CA ASP A 167 -2.67 -20.95 3.06
C ASP A 167 -1.39 -20.13 3.15
N TYR A 168 -1.31 -18.97 2.49
CA TYR A 168 -0.12 -18.10 2.54
C TYR A 168 0.00 -17.32 3.87
N ASN A 169 1.19 -16.79 4.15
CA ASN A 169 1.46 -15.93 5.31
C ASN A 169 1.16 -14.46 5.00
N GLU A 170 0.02 -13.95 5.47
CA GLU A 170 -0.37 -12.55 5.25
C GLU A 170 0.54 -11.53 5.92
N GLN A 171 1.07 -11.83 7.10
CA GLN A 171 1.95 -10.90 7.82
C GLN A 171 3.24 -10.65 7.04
N LEU A 172 3.76 -11.70 6.40
CA LEU A 172 4.95 -11.62 5.56
C LEU A 172 4.67 -10.79 4.29
N LEU A 173 3.61 -11.11 3.53
CA LEU A 173 3.28 -10.37 2.31
C LEU A 173 2.94 -8.91 2.60
N GLN A 174 2.22 -8.65 3.70
CA GLN A 174 1.96 -7.30 4.19
C GLN A 174 3.28 -6.59 4.50
N SER A 175 4.18 -7.21 5.27
CA SER A 175 5.46 -6.60 5.65
C SER A 175 6.31 -6.21 4.45
N VAL A 176 6.36 -7.04 3.41
CA VAL A 176 7.10 -6.75 2.16
C VAL A 176 6.44 -5.59 1.40
N SER A 177 5.11 -5.61 1.28
CA SER A 177 4.36 -4.57 0.58
C SER A 177 4.47 -3.22 1.31
N ASP A 178 4.33 -3.23 2.64
CA ASP A 178 4.45 -2.07 3.51
C ASP A 178 5.85 -1.45 3.45
N LYS A 179 6.89 -2.27 3.49
CA LYS A 179 8.28 -1.83 3.44
C LYS A 179 8.61 -1.03 2.17
N THR A 180 7.89 -1.31 1.08
CA THR A 180 8.12 -0.71 -0.24
C THR A 180 7.01 0.27 -0.64
N GLY A 181 6.07 0.58 0.26
CA GLY A 181 4.95 1.47 -0.02
C GLY A 181 3.96 0.92 -1.08
N GLY A 182 3.98 -0.39 -1.32
CA GLY A 182 3.02 -1.10 -2.17
C GLY A 182 1.80 -1.58 -1.38
N VAL A 183 1.06 -2.57 -1.89
CA VAL A 183 -0.22 -3.01 -1.31
C VAL A 183 -0.35 -4.53 -1.35
N MET A 184 -0.99 -5.11 -0.33
CA MET A 184 -1.32 -6.52 -0.29
C MET A 184 -2.78 -6.76 -0.70
N TYR A 185 -2.97 -7.63 -1.68
CA TYR A 185 -4.25 -8.12 -2.16
C TYR A 185 -4.49 -9.53 -1.65
N HIS A 186 -5.59 -9.72 -0.94
CA HIS A 186 -6.14 -11.04 -0.71
C HIS A 186 -7.10 -11.38 -1.84
N ILE A 187 -6.88 -12.53 -2.45
CA ILE A 187 -7.75 -13.14 -3.45
C ILE A 187 -8.35 -14.39 -2.82
N SER A 188 -9.59 -14.26 -2.35
CA SER A 188 -10.34 -15.37 -1.74
C SER A 188 -10.66 -16.47 -2.75
N ASP A 189 -11.09 -16.09 -3.95
CA ASP A 189 -11.35 -17.03 -5.05
C ASP A 189 -10.38 -16.77 -6.21
N ALA A 190 -9.65 -17.81 -6.63
CA ALA A 190 -8.73 -17.74 -7.76
C ALA A 190 -9.40 -17.28 -9.06
N ASN A 191 -10.72 -17.46 -9.22
CA ASN A 191 -11.48 -16.94 -10.37
C ASN A 191 -11.42 -15.41 -10.50
N GLU A 192 -11.05 -14.70 -9.43
CA GLU A 192 -10.89 -13.25 -9.44
C GLU A 192 -9.52 -12.83 -10.01
N ILE A 193 -8.53 -13.74 -10.12
CA ILE A 193 -7.17 -13.41 -10.59
C ILE A 193 -7.18 -12.78 -11.99
N PRO A 194 -7.86 -13.35 -13.00
CA PRO A 194 -7.89 -12.78 -14.34
C PRO A 194 -8.53 -11.38 -14.41
N GLN A 195 -9.32 -10.99 -13.42
CA GLN A 195 -9.94 -9.67 -13.34
C GLN A 195 -9.11 -8.69 -12.51
N LYS A 196 -8.55 -9.13 -11.36
CA LYS A 196 -7.84 -8.28 -10.40
C LYS A 196 -6.39 -7.99 -10.82
N LEU A 197 -5.65 -9.00 -11.27
CA LEU A 197 -4.23 -8.82 -11.59
C LEU A 197 -4.03 -7.76 -12.71
N PRO A 198 -4.77 -7.79 -13.84
CA PRO A 198 -4.55 -6.83 -14.93
C PRO A 198 -4.91 -5.39 -14.58
N GLN A 199 -5.64 -5.14 -13.47
CA GLN A 199 -5.92 -3.78 -13.00
C GLN A 199 -4.67 -3.07 -12.46
N LYS A 200 -3.57 -3.79 -12.22
CA LYS A 200 -2.27 -3.20 -11.85
C LYS A 200 -1.38 -2.84 -13.02
N ALA A 201 -1.83 -3.06 -14.26
CA ALA A 201 -1.25 -2.36 -15.39
C ALA A 201 -1.64 -0.88 -15.31
N VAL A 202 -0.75 -0.05 -14.77
CA VAL A 202 -0.97 1.39 -14.69
C VAL A 202 -0.91 1.97 -16.10
N THR A 203 -2.02 2.55 -16.57
CA THR A 203 -2.13 3.08 -17.94
C THR A 203 -2.03 4.59 -18.00
N GLN A 204 -2.49 5.28 -16.97
CA GLN A 204 -2.56 6.73 -16.89
C GLN A 204 -2.13 7.21 -15.51
N ILE A 205 -1.30 8.25 -15.46
CA ILE A 205 -0.80 8.84 -14.21
C ILE A 205 -0.79 10.36 -14.30
N ALA A 206 -0.91 11.02 -13.15
CA ALA A 206 -0.68 12.45 -12.99
C ALA A 206 0.76 12.78 -12.61
N ALA A 207 1.51 11.85 -12.02
CA ALA A 207 2.88 12.11 -11.61
C ALA A 207 3.70 10.82 -11.60
N LYS A 208 4.99 10.93 -11.91
CA LYS A 208 5.97 9.85 -11.87
C LYS A 208 7.11 10.20 -10.91
N ASN A 209 7.78 9.20 -10.35
CA ASN A 209 8.96 9.37 -9.49
C ASN A 209 8.71 10.33 -8.31
N VAL A 210 7.54 10.22 -7.69
CA VAL A 210 7.11 11.16 -6.66
C VAL A 210 7.88 10.94 -5.37
N THR A 211 8.48 12.00 -4.87
CA THR A 211 9.16 12.05 -3.57
C THR A 211 8.52 13.13 -2.72
N VAL A 212 8.01 12.75 -1.55
CA VAL A 212 7.38 13.67 -0.59
C VAL A 212 8.24 13.79 0.66
N ASP A 213 8.94 14.90 0.76
CA ASP A 213 9.71 15.30 1.94
C ASP A 213 8.79 16.02 2.92
N ILE A 214 8.75 15.56 4.16
CA ILE A 214 7.95 16.14 5.24
C ILE A 214 8.88 16.46 6.39
N THR A 215 9.00 17.75 6.72
CA THR A 215 9.86 18.24 7.79
C THR A 215 9.03 19.07 8.76
N ALA A 216 9.14 18.77 10.05
CA ALA A 216 8.53 19.55 11.12
C ALA A 216 9.59 19.85 12.18
N GLU A 217 9.27 20.79 13.08
CA GLU A 217 10.09 21.08 14.26
C GLU A 217 10.13 19.90 15.25
N GLY A 218 9.10 19.05 15.25
CA GLY A 218 9.04 17.81 16.02
C GLY A 218 9.37 16.57 15.19
N ASN A 219 9.57 15.44 15.87
CA ASN A 219 9.75 14.16 15.19
C ASN A 219 8.47 13.77 14.45
N VAL A 220 8.58 13.47 13.15
CA VAL A 220 7.45 13.11 12.30
C VAL A 220 7.29 11.59 12.30
N LYS A 221 6.10 11.12 12.68
CA LYS A 221 5.71 9.73 12.55
C LYS A 221 4.57 9.60 11.55
N LEU A 222 4.76 8.80 10.52
CA LEU A 222 3.74 8.52 9.52
C LEU A 222 2.87 7.34 9.97
N LEU A 223 1.59 7.36 9.63
CA LEU A 223 0.65 6.29 9.92
C LEU A 223 0.67 5.20 8.83
N ASN A 224 0.69 5.61 7.55
CA ASN A 224 0.49 4.72 6.40
C ASN A 224 1.73 4.47 5.53
N TYR A 225 2.86 5.08 5.89
CA TYR A 225 4.18 4.89 5.27
C TYR A 225 5.26 4.73 6.34
N VAL A 226 6.38 4.10 5.98
CA VAL A 226 7.41 3.70 6.96
C VAL A 226 8.31 4.86 7.35
N THR A 227 8.76 5.67 6.38
CA THR A 227 9.73 6.75 6.59
C THR A 227 9.50 7.90 5.62
N THR A 228 10.07 9.06 5.96
CA THR A 228 10.30 10.16 5.02
C THR A 228 11.68 10.04 4.36
N PRO A 229 11.85 10.46 3.09
CA PRO A 229 10.78 10.87 2.19
C PRO A 229 9.90 9.70 1.76
N VAL A 230 8.61 9.98 1.56
CA VAL A 230 7.68 9.00 0.98
C VAL A 230 7.93 8.93 -0.51
N LYS A 231 8.17 7.73 -1.04
CA LYS A 231 8.41 7.47 -2.46
C LYS A 231 7.23 6.74 -3.09
N VAL A 232 6.72 7.26 -4.20
CA VAL A 232 5.63 6.66 -4.97
C VAL A 232 6.01 6.71 -6.45
N ASN A 233 6.00 5.55 -7.13
CA ASN A 233 6.47 5.49 -8.52
C ASN A 233 5.54 6.24 -9.47
N GLY A 234 4.22 6.11 -9.28
CA GLY A 234 3.20 6.71 -10.12
C GLY A 234 1.95 7.07 -9.31
N ILE A 235 1.34 8.22 -9.60
CA ILE A 235 0.09 8.66 -8.97
C ILE A 235 -1.03 8.59 -10.01
N GLU A 236 -1.95 7.64 -9.81
CA GLU A 236 -3.15 7.45 -10.65
C GLU A 236 -4.36 8.14 -10.01
N ASN A 237 -4.49 7.98 -8.70
CA ASN A 237 -5.61 8.45 -7.88
C ASN A 237 -5.10 9.38 -6.77
N VAL A 238 -6.02 9.92 -5.98
CA VAL A 238 -5.67 10.76 -4.83
C VAL A 238 -4.84 9.95 -3.82
N ILE A 239 -3.63 10.42 -3.54
CA ILE A 239 -2.80 9.82 -2.48
C ILE A 239 -2.98 10.64 -1.19
N LYS A 240 -3.21 9.93 -0.09
CA LYS A 240 -3.28 10.50 1.25
C LYS A 240 -2.07 10.04 2.05
N ILE A 241 -1.33 10.95 2.67
CA ILE A 241 -0.25 10.63 3.61
C ILE A 241 -0.65 11.20 4.96
N PHE A 242 -0.83 10.32 5.94
CA PHE A 242 -1.19 10.68 7.30
C PHE A 242 0.04 10.65 8.19
N GLY A 243 0.18 11.66 9.04
CA GLY A 243 1.23 11.67 10.03
C GLY A 243 0.89 12.49 11.26
N GLU A 244 1.72 12.30 12.27
CA GLU A 244 1.63 12.96 13.55
C GLU A 244 2.99 13.49 13.99
N THR A 245 2.95 14.54 14.80
CA THR A 245 4.09 15.07 15.53
C THR A 245 3.59 15.79 16.80
N ILE A 246 4.50 16.37 17.56
CA ILE A 246 4.17 17.15 18.76
C ILE A 246 4.30 18.63 18.39
N LEU A 247 3.22 19.39 18.56
CA LEU A 247 3.26 20.85 18.50
C LEU A 247 3.59 21.38 19.90
N PRO A 248 4.74 22.04 20.08
CA PRO A 248 5.13 22.55 21.39
C PRO A 248 4.21 23.67 21.88
N ALA A 249 4.11 23.80 23.20
CA ALA A 249 3.44 24.91 23.85
C ALA A 249 4.00 26.25 23.36
N ASN A 250 3.11 27.21 23.10
CA ASN A 250 3.42 28.58 22.69
C ASN A 250 4.25 28.70 21.40
N TYR A 251 4.30 27.65 20.59
CA TYR A 251 5.02 27.67 19.32
C TYR A 251 4.46 28.72 18.35
N GLU A 252 5.35 29.46 17.69
CA GLU A 252 5.00 30.41 16.64
C GLU A 252 6.06 30.36 15.54
N GLY A 253 5.62 30.19 14.28
CA GLY A 253 6.52 30.12 13.14
C GLY A 253 6.11 29.09 12.09
N ASN A 254 7.07 28.73 11.22
CA ASN A 254 6.90 27.70 10.19
C ASN A 254 7.02 26.30 10.82
N PHE A 255 5.90 25.66 11.08
CA PHE A 255 5.87 24.42 11.85
C PHE A 255 6.09 23.16 11.01
N LEU A 256 5.50 23.09 9.82
CA LEU A 256 5.53 21.93 8.95
C LEU A 256 5.80 22.37 7.51
N THR A 257 6.78 21.76 6.86
CA THR A 257 7.08 21.97 5.44
C THR A 257 6.90 20.65 4.70
N VAL A 258 6.10 20.69 3.62
CA VAL A 258 5.89 19.56 2.72
C VAL A 258 6.40 19.95 1.35
N LYS A 259 7.43 19.24 0.87
CA LYS A 259 7.99 19.40 -0.46
C LYS A 259 7.74 18.14 -1.27
N VAL A 260 7.16 18.29 -2.45
CA VAL A 260 6.88 17.20 -3.38
C VAL A 260 7.68 17.43 -4.64
N ASN A 261 8.53 16.47 -5.01
CA ASN A 261 9.22 16.47 -6.30
C ASN A 261 8.65 15.33 -7.15
N TYR A 262 8.34 15.60 -8.41
CA TYR A 262 7.81 14.61 -9.34
C TYR A 262 8.20 14.92 -10.78
N GLU A 263 7.99 13.96 -11.67
CA GLU A 263 8.08 14.12 -13.12
C GLU A 263 6.66 14.19 -13.70
N ASP A 264 6.34 15.28 -14.41
CA ASP A 264 5.04 15.49 -15.06
C ASP A 264 4.96 14.60 -16.32
N PRO A 265 4.04 13.63 -16.40
CA PRO A 265 3.97 12.66 -17.49
C PRO A 265 3.46 13.24 -18.81
N VAL A 266 2.94 14.47 -18.82
CA VAL A 266 2.49 15.17 -20.04
C VAL A 266 3.64 15.95 -20.65
N THR A 267 4.47 16.58 -19.82
CA THR A 267 5.59 17.43 -20.29
C THR A 267 6.95 16.74 -20.24
N ASN A 268 7.06 15.61 -19.54
CA ASN A 268 8.30 14.88 -19.22
C ASN A 268 9.34 15.78 -18.52
N LYS A 269 8.89 16.75 -17.73
CA LYS A 269 9.76 17.65 -16.96
C LYS A 269 9.64 17.41 -15.47
N PRO A 270 10.72 17.61 -14.70
CA PRO A 270 10.65 17.63 -13.25
C PRO A 270 9.87 18.88 -12.77
N GLU A 271 9.01 18.68 -11.80
CA GLU A 271 8.17 19.68 -11.16
C GLU A 271 8.31 19.58 -9.63
N SER A 272 8.08 20.69 -8.94
CA SER A 272 8.16 20.74 -7.47
C SER A 272 7.00 21.54 -6.89
N LEU A 273 6.38 20.99 -5.85
CA LEU A 273 5.35 21.65 -5.06
C LEU A 273 5.88 21.85 -3.65
N LEU A 274 5.59 23.01 -3.05
CA LEU A 274 6.00 23.33 -1.70
C LEU A 274 4.82 23.93 -0.94
N GLN A 275 4.51 23.37 0.23
CA GLN A 275 3.55 23.94 1.15
C GLN A 275 4.19 24.08 2.53
N VAL A 276 4.18 25.30 3.06
CA VAL A 276 4.65 25.63 4.41
C VAL A 276 3.45 25.96 5.28
N ILE A 277 3.32 25.27 6.40
CA ILE A 277 2.27 25.49 7.39
C ILE A 277 2.85 26.31 8.51
N GLN A 278 2.26 27.49 8.71
CA GLN A 278 2.56 28.35 9.84
C GLN A 278 1.59 28.09 10.98
N VAL A 279 2.13 28.06 12.20
CA VAL A 279 1.34 28.01 13.42
C VAL A 279 1.56 29.32 14.17
N ARG A 280 0.48 29.85 14.74
CA ARG A 280 0.50 31.04 15.59
C ARG A 280 0.05 30.69 16.99
N LYS A 281 0.45 31.49 17.98
CA LYS A 281 -0.06 31.35 19.34
C LYS A 281 -1.51 31.86 19.45
N ALA A 282 -2.39 31.07 20.04
CA ALA A 282 -3.75 31.51 20.37
C ALA A 282 -3.73 32.53 21.52
N GLN A 283 -4.59 33.56 21.42
CA GLN A 283 -4.72 34.59 22.45
C GLN A 283 -5.45 34.08 23.69
N ASP A 284 -6.42 33.18 23.50
CA ASP A 284 -7.22 32.55 24.54
C ASP A 284 -7.61 31.11 24.16
N GLN A 285 -8.24 30.41 25.11
CA GLN A 285 -8.69 29.04 24.93
C GLN A 285 -9.75 28.89 23.84
N ASN A 286 -10.64 29.89 23.66
CA ASN A 286 -11.69 29.84 22.66
C ASN A 286 -11.11 29.86 21.24
N THR A 287 -10.13 30.73 21.01
CA THR A 287 -9.38 30.84 19.75
C THR A 287 -8.68 29.52 19.45
N PHE A 288 -8.01 28.93 20.45
CA PHE A 288 -7.36 27.62 20.31
C PHE A 288 -8.37 26.54 19.89
N VAL A 289 -9.49 26.40 20.61
CA VAL A 289 -10.52 25.39 20.34
C VAL A 289 -11.17 25.59 18.97
N SER A 290 -11.42 26.84 18.55
CA SER A 290 -11.96 27.15 17.21
C SER A 290 -11.01 26.78 16.06
N GLY A 291 -9.72 26.68 16.35
CA GLY A 291 -8.68 26.27 15.41
C GLY A 291 -8.50 24.76 15.28
N ILE A 292 -9.26 23.95 16.02
CA ILE A 292 -9.20 22.49 15.99
C ILE A 292 -10.01 21.97 14.79
N ASN A 293 -9.36 21.18 13.94
CA ASN A 293 -9.99 20.48 12.83
C ASN A 293 -10.34 19.04 13.22
N ASN A 294 -11.58 18.86 13.70
CA ASN A 294 -12.07 17.54 14.11
C ASN A 294 -12.17 16.55 12.95
N ASP A 295 -12.36 17.00 11.71
CA ASP A 295 -12.46 16.09 10.56
C ASP A 295 -11.14 15.37 10.30
N VAL A 296 -10.01 16.11 10.36
CA VAL A 296 -8.66 15.53 10.20
C VAL A 296 -8.34 14.59 11.38
N ILE A 297 -8.69 14.99 12.60
CA ILE A 297 -8.47 14.17 13.80
C ILE A 297 -9.27 12.86 13.73
N ASN A 298 -10.55 12.94 13.37
CA ASN A 298 -11.43 11.77 13.29
C ASN A 298 -11.04 10.86 12.12
N GLU A 299 -10.68 11.42 10.96
CA GLU A 299 -10.18 10.64 9.81
C GLU A 299 -8.88 9.90 10.18
N TYR A 300 -7.91 10.58 10.80
CA TYR A 300 -6.68 9.93 11.26
C TYR A 300 -6.95 8.84 12.29
N ARG A 301 -7.79 9.14 13.29
CA ARG A 301 -8.13 8.18 14.36
C ARG A 301 -8.85 6.95 13.82
N TYR A 302 -9.72 7.11 12.82
CA TYR A 302 -10.36 5.99 12.14
C TYR A 302 -9.31 5.06 11.52
N TYR A 303 -8.36 5.59 10.76
CA TYR A 303 -7.31 4.79 10.14
C TYR A 303 -6.32 4.18 11.16
N GLU A 304 -6.02 4.88 12.25
CA GLU A 304 -5.24 4.35 13.37
C GLU A 304 -5.92 3.15 14.03
N LEU A 305 -7.23 3.25 14.28
CA LEU A 305 -8.01 2.14 14.82
C LEU A 305 -8.15 0.99 13.81
N LEU A 306 -8.24 1.30 12.52
CA LEU A 306 -8.33 0.31 11.45
C LEU A 306 -7.05 -0.55 11.38
N ASP A 307 -5.87 0.09 11.42
CA ASP A 307 -4.58 -0.61 11.52
C ASP A 307 -4.47 -1.43 12.82
N LYS A 308 -4.89 -0.85 13.95
CA LYS A 308 -4.92 -1.56 15.23
C LYS A 308 -5.83 -2.79 15.19
N TYR A 309 -7.01 -2.67 14.58
CA TYR A 309 -7.96 -3.77 14.41
C TYR A 309 -7.34 -4.91 13.61
N ALA A 310 -6.69 -4.61 12.46
CA ALA A 310 -6.00 -5.62 11.66
C ALA A 310 -4.94 -6.38 12.48
N LYS A 311 -4.10 -5.67 13.23
CA LYS A 311 -3.09 -6.29 14.10
C LYS A 311 -3.70 -7.18 15.18
N GLN A 312 -4.84 -6.79 15.75
CA GLN A 312 -5.54 -7.60 16.75
C GLN A 312 -6.17 -8.85 16.15
N VAL A 313 -6.75 -8.76 14.95
CA VAL A 313 -7.29 -9.93 14.23
C VAL A 313 -6.16 -10.90 13.87
N GLN A 314 -5.04 -10.39 13.33
CA GLN A 314 -3.85 -11.19 13.02
C GLN A 314 -3.26 -11.88 14.26
N ALA A 315 -3.31 -11.23 15.41
CA ALA A 315 -2.85 -11.78 16.68
C ALA A 315 -3.90 -12.67 17.38
N GLU A 316 -5.02 -12.98 16.70
CA GLU A 316 -6.15 -13.76 17.22
C GLU A 316 -6.81 -13.17 18.49
N GLN A 317 -6.62 -11.88 18.74
CA GLN A 317 -7.15 -11.14 19.89
C GLN A 317 -8.59 -10.66 19.63
N LEU A 318 -9.52 -11.57 19.33
CA LEU A 318 -10.88 -11.24 18.85
C LEU A 318 -11.69 -10.37 19.82
N VAL A 319 -11.46 -10.50 21.15
CA VAL A 319 -12.13 -9.66 22.16
C VAL A 319 -11.68 -8.21 22.04
N GLU A 320 -10.38 -7.96 21.93
CA GLU A 320 -9.83 -6.62 21.76
C GLU A 320 -10.17 -6.05 20.38
N ALA A 321 -10.16 -6.89 19.33
CA ALA A 321 -10.61 -6.51 17.99
C ALA A 321 -12.07 -6.03 18.00
N THR A 322 -12.94 -6.65 18.81
CA THR A 322 -14.34 -6.22 18.97
C THR A 322 -14.45 -4.83 19.59
N LYS A 323 -13.66 -4.56 20.63
CA LYS A 323 -13.63 -3.24 21.28
C LYS A 323 -13.17 -2.16 20.29
N THR A 324 -12.10 -2.43 19.55
CA THR A 324 -11.60 -1.52 18.52
C THR A 324 -12.63 -1.30 17.41
N LEU A 325 -13.35 -2.35 17.00
CA LEU A 325 -14.39 -2.23 15.98
C LEU A 325 -15.59 -1.39 16.44
N ASN A 326 -15.99 -1.48 17.71
CA ASN A 326 -17.01 -0.60 18.26
C ASN A 326 -16.57 0.88 18.19
N GLN A 327 -15.29 1.16 18.50
CA GLN A 327 -14.72 2.51 18.37
C GLN A 327 -14.69 2.99 16.91
N LEU A 328 -14.38 2.09 15.95
CA LEU A 328 -14.48 2.40 14.52
C LEU A 328 -15.91 2.79 14.13
N ASN A 329 -16.90 2.04 14.61
CA ASN A 329 -18.30 2.31 14.33
C ASN A 329 -18.75 3.66 14.92
N GLU A 330 -18.35 3.99 16.14
CA GLU A 330 -18.63 5.30 16.75
C GLU A 330 -18.10 6.45 15.87
N ILE A 331 -16.85 6.36 15.40
CA ILE A 331 -16.27 7.39 14.52
C ILE A 331 -16.97 7.42 13.15
N ALA A 332 -17.28 6.26 12.57
CA ALA A 332 -17.98 6.17 11.30
C ALA A 332 -19.37 6.85 11.37
N GLN A 333 -20.11 6.64 12.46
CA GLN A 333 -21.41 7.27 12.69
C GLN A 333 -21.28 8.78 12.96
N GLN A 334 -20.29 9.19 13.77
CA GLN A 334 -20.04 10.60 14.08
C GLN A 334 -19.67 11.42 12.84
N THR A 335 -18.81 10.87 11.99
CA THR A 335 -18.35 11.52 10.75
C THR A 335 -19.40 11.48 9.63
N ARG A 336 -20.40 10.58 9.71
CA ARG A 336 -21.41 10.33 8.67
C ARG A 336 -20.82 10.04 7.29
N ARG A 337 -19.58 9.53 7.26
CA ARG A 337 -18.89 9.19 6.02
C ARG A 337 -19.33 7.81 5.54
N ILE A 338 -19.93 7.78 4.34
CA ILE A 338 -20.49 6.55 3.75
C ILE A 338 -19.42 5.46 3.64
N ASP A 339 -18.23 5.82 3.19
CA ASP A 339 -17.13 4.88 3.01
C ASP A 339 -16.62 4.28 4.33
N PHE A 340 -16.63 5.07 5.42
CA PHE A 340 -16.29 4.59 6.76
C PHE A 340 -17.38 3.65 7.30
N MET A 341 -18.65 4.02 7.14
CA MET A 341 -19.76 3.20 7.58
C MET A 341 -19.80 1.85 6.83
N GLU A 342 -19.60 1.86 5.51
CA GLU A 342 -19.59 0.65 4.69
C GLU A 342 -18.40 -0.28 5.04
N THR A 343 -17.21 0.30 5.16
CA THR A 343 -16.00 -0.46 5.54
C THR A 343 -16.20 -1.08 6.93
N THR A 344 -16.66 -0.30 7.91
CA THR A 344 -16.89 -0.80 9.27
C THR A 344 -17.96 -1.88 9.32
N ARG A 345 -19.05 -1.74 8.55
CA ARG A 345 -20.10 -2.75 8.44
C ARG A 345 -19.55 -4.08 7.92
N ARG A 346 -18.78 -4.06 6.83
CA ARG A 346 -18.14 -5.27 6.27
C ARG A 346 -17.23 -5.97 7.29
N LEU A 347 -16.41 -5.20 8.02
CA LEU A 347 -15.52 -5.76 9.06
C LEU A 347 -16.31 -6.37 10.22
N SER A 348 -17.45 -5.77 10.58
CA SER A 348 -18.37 -6.31 11.59
C SER A 348 -18.99 -7.62 11.18
N GLU A 349 -19.51 -7.71 9.96
CA GLU A 349 -20.10 -8.95 9.42
C GLU A 349 -19.06 -10.08 9.37
N GLY A 350 -17.83 -9.77 8.95
CA GLY A 350 -16.73 -10.73 8.96
C GLY A 350 -16.41 -11.24 10.36
N LEU A 351 -16.22 -10.33 11.33
CA LEU A 351 -15.89 -10.69 12.72
C LEU A 351 -17.00 -11.51 13.39
N GLU A 352 -18.26 -11.15 13.20
CA GLU A 352 -19.40 -11.89 13.72
C GLU A 352 -19.47 -13.31 13.15
N THR A 353 -19.26 -13.43 11.84
CA THR A 353 -19.23 -14.74 11.17
C THR A 353 -18.11 -15.62 11.71
N THR A 354 -16.90 -15.07 11.86
CA THR A 354 -15.76 -15.79 12.45
C THR A 354 -16.03 -16.23 13.89
N LYS A 355 -16.61 -15.36 14.73
CA LYS A 355 -16.98 -15.73 16.10
C LYS A 355 -18.05 -16.82 16.17
N ARG A 356 -19.03 -16.78 15.26
CA ARG A 356 -20.12 -17.76 15.20
C ARG A 356 -19.62 -19.15 14.78
N ILE A 357 -18.72 -19.20 13.79
CA ILE A 357 -18.19 -20.47 13.27
C ILE A 357 -17.09 -21.01 14.19
N GLY A 358 -16.22 -20.15 14.72
CA GLY A 358 -15.21 -20.50 15.73
C GLY A 358 -14.07 -21.39 15.22
N THR A 359 -13.91 -21.59 13.92
CA THR A 359 -12.84 -22.41 13.33
C THR A 359 -11.59 -21.58 13.02
N VAL A 360 -10.41 -22.18 13.17
CA VAL A 360 -9.11 -21.57 12.83
C VAL A 360 -9.08 -21.07 11.37
N GLU A 361 -9.66 -21.82 10.43
CA GLU A 361 -9.70 -21.45 9.01
C GLU A 361 -10.45 -20.13 8.77
N GLN A 362 -11.60 -19.95 9.42
CA GLN A 362 -12.35 -18.69 9.35
C GLN A 362 -11.63 -17.51 10.00
N THR A 363 -10.86 -17.74 11.06
CA THR A 363 -10.02 -16.69 11.66
C THR A 363 -8.91 -16.27 10.70
N LYS A 364 -8.27 -17.23 10.00
CA LYS A 364 -7.25 -16.94 8.98
C LYS A 364 -7.83 -16.18 7.78
N ARG A 365 -9.01 -16.59 7.30
CA ARG A 365 -9.74 -15.87 6.23
C ARG A 365 -9.99 -14.42 6.61
N LEU A 366 -10.57 -14.19 7.79
CA LEU A 366 -10.81 -12.83 8.29
C LEU A 366 -9.50 -12.04 8.40
N SER A 367 -8.45 -12.64 8.96
CA SER A 367 -7.14 -11.99 9.05
C SER A 367 -6.64 -11.51 7.69
N LYS A 368 -6.71 -12.35 6.67
CA LYS A 368 -6.30 -12.03 5.29
C LYS A 368 -7.15 -10.93 4.65
N GLU A 369 -8.48 -11.05 4.75
CA GLU A 369 -9.42 -10.05 4.24
C GLU A 369 -9.21 -8.68 4.88
N VAL A 370 -9.14 -8.64 6.21
CA VAL A 370 -8.93 -7.42 6.98
C VAL A 370 -7.59 -6.80 6.61
N THR A 371 -6.51 -7.58 6.57
CA THR A 371 -5.17 -7.09 6.21
C THR A 371 -5.15 -6.46 4.82
N SER A 372 -5.79 -7.11 3.84
CA SER A 372 -5.88 -6.56 2.49
C SER A 372 -6.72 -5.28 2.44
N GLU A 373 -7.86 -5.24 3.12
CA GLU A 373 -8.71 -4.04 3.18
C GLU A 373 -7.97 -2.86 3.83
N VAL A 374 -7.27 -3.09 4.96
CA VAL A 374 -6.52 -2.05 5.66
C VAL A 374 -5.38 -1.50 4.81
N THR A 375 -4.54 -2.37 4.22
CA THR A 375 -3.41 -1.91 3.39
C THR A 375 -3.89 -1.09 2.19
N ARG A 376 -5.00 -1.48 1.57
CA ARG A 376 -5.64 -0.72 0.49
C ARG A 376 -6.18 0.62 0.99
N LYS A 377 -7.02 0.63 2.02
CA LYS A 377 -7.64 1.87 2.54
C LYS A 377 -6.62 2.89 3.07
N LEU A 378 -5.43 2.44 3.46
CA LEU A 378 -4.35 3.30 3.89
C LEU A 378 -3.53 3.89 2.73
N ARG A 379 -3.56 3.32 1.52
CA ARG A 379 -2.65 3.72 0.42
C ARG A 379 -3.30 3.95 -0.94
N GLU A 380 -4.58 3.59 -1.13
CA GLU A 380 -5.33 3.71 -2.38
C GLU A 380 -6.68 4.42 -2.22
#